data_AF-A0A1I1NH24-F1
#
_entry.id   AF-A0A1I1NH24-F1
#
_cell.length_a   1.000
_cell.length_b   1.000
_cell.length_c   1.000
_cell.angle_alpha   90.00
_cell.angle_beta   90.00
_cell.angle_gamma   90.00
#
_symmetry.space_group_name_H-M   'P 1'
#
loop_
_entity.id
_entity.type
_entity.pdbx_description
1 polymer ?
#
loop_
_entity_poly.entity_id
_entity_poly.type
_entity_poly.pdbx_seq_one_letter_code
_entity_poly.pdbx_strand_id
1 'polypeptide(L)' 'MSGLSDKVKGTVNKVKGEAKDQMGNASDDKRMQGEGKKDKLKGEIQEGIGKLKD' A
#
# COMPACT_ATOMS: atom_id res chain seq x y z
N MET A 1 -14.22 -16.75 3.21
CA MET A 1 -13.41 -15.97 4.18
C MET A 1 -12.16 -15.30 3.57
N SER A 2 -11.68 -15.69 2.38
CA SER A 2 -10.47 -15.10 1.77
C SER A 2 -10.58 -13.61 1.39
N GLY A 3 -11.70 -13.18 0.81
CA GLY A 3 -11.87 -11.79 0.36
C GLY A 3 -11.77 -10.73 1.47
N LEU A 4 -12.17 -11.05 2.71
CA LEU A 4 -12.03 -10.12 3.84
C LEU A 4 -10.56 -9.95 4.26
N SER A 5 -9.78 -11.03 4.26
CA SER A 5 -8.35 -10.98 4.61
C SER A 5 -7.53 -10.23 3.56
N ASP A 6 -7.84 -10.44 2.27
CA ASP A 6 -7.15 -9.75 1.17
C ASP A 6 -7.48 -8.25 1.14
N LYS A 7 -8.74 -7.89 1.41
CA LYS A 7 -9.14 -6.48 1.53
C LYS A 7 -8.46 -5.78 2.70
N VAL A 8 -8.37 -6.45 3.86
CA VAL A 8 -7.66 -5.92 5.03
C VAL A 8 -6.16 -5.76 4.75
N LYS A 9 -5.50 -6.75 4.12
CA LYS A 9 -4.09 -6.65 3.72
C LYS A 9 -3.84 -5.50 2.73
N GLY A 10 -4.74 -5.32 1.77
CA GLY A 10 -4.69 -4.21 0.82
C GLY A 10 -4.75 -2.84 1.52
N THR A 11 -5.70 -2.67 2.45
CA THR A 11 -5.84 -1.44 3.25
C THR A 11 -4.61 -1.17 4.11
N VAL A 12 -4.07 -2.18 4.80
CA VAL A 12 -2.86 -2.04 5.63
C VAL A 12 -1.65 -1.62 4.79
N ASN A 13 -1.46 -2.21 3.61
CA ASN A 13 -0.37 -1.84 2.71
C ASN A 13 -0.52 -0.41 2.17
N LYS A 14 -1.75 0.04 1.84
CA LYS A 14 -2.03 1.43 1.46
C LYS A 14 -1.68 2.42 2.57
N VAL A 15 -2.15 2.18 3.78
CA VAL A 15 -1.89 3.04 4.95
C VAL A 15 -0.39 3.10 5.25
N LYS A 16 0.29 1.96 5.23
CA LYS A 16 1.76 1.91 5.42
C LYS A 16 2.51 2.68 4.33
N GLY A 17 2.05 2.57 3.09
CA GLY A 17 2.60 3.31 1.95
C GLY A 17 2.46 4.81 2.11
N GLU A 18 1.27 5.30 2.49
CA GLU A 18 1.02 6.73 2.73
C GLU A 18 1.83 7.28 3.91
N ALA A 19 1.95 6.52 5.00
CA ALA A 19 2.75 6.91 6.14
C ALA A 19 4.23 7.06 5.78
N LYS A 20 4.80 6.09 5.04
CA LYS A 20 6.19 6.16 4.56
C LYS A 20 6.42 7.29 3.56
N ASP A 21 5.46 7.57 2.68
CA ASP A 21 5.56 8.65 1.69
C ASP A 21 5.56 10.02 2.38
N GLN A 22 4.62 10.26 3.31
CA GLN A 22 4.56 11.50 4.08
C GLN A 22 5.79 11.68 4.95
N MET A 23 6.19 10.64 5.69
CA MET A 23 7.32 10.73 6.61
C MET A 23 8.65 10.83 5.85
N GLY A 24 8.78 10.21 4.69
CA GLY A 24 9.96 10.34 3.81
C GLY A 24 10.05 11.73 3.19
N ASN A 25 8.91 12.33 2.82
CA ASN A 25 8.86 13.71 2.35
C ASN A 25 9.20 14.70 3.48
N ALA A 26 8.72 14.46 4.70
CA ALA A 26 8.98 15.30 5.86
C ALA A 26 10.43 15.21 6.36
N SER A 27 11.09 14.06 6.19
CA SER A 27 12.47 13.84 6.63
C SER A 27 13.51 13.97 5.50
N ASP A 28 13.11 14.39 4.29
CA ASP A 28 13.95 14.41 3.08
C ASP A 28 14.59 13.03 2.74
N ASP A 29 14.00 11.91 3.20
CA ASP A 29 14.45 10.55 2.87
C ASP A 29 13.72 10.02 1.63
N LYS A 30 14.36 10.25 0.47
CA LYS A 30 13.88 9.77 -0.84
C LYS A 30 13.71 8.25 -0.91
N ARG A 31 14.45 7.47 -0.12
CA ARG A 31 14.30 6.00 -0.10
C ARG A 31 13.01 5.63 0.60
N MET A 32 12.74 6.25 1.74
CA MET A 32 11.50 6.00 2.49
C MET A 32 10.27 6.45 1.69
N GLN A 33 10.38 7.59 0.99
CA GLN A 33 9.36 8.04 0.05
C GLN A 33 9.13 7.02 -1.09
N GLY A 34 10.20 6.52 -1.68
CA GLY A 34 10.16 5.52 -2.74
C GLY A 34 9.55 4.19 -2.29
N GLU A 35 9.86 3.73 -1.07
CA GLU A 35 9.22 2.55 -0.48
C GLU A 35 7.73 2.76 -0.23
N GLY A 36 7.33 3.94 0.27
CA GLY A 36 5.93 4.27 0.50
C GLY A 36 5.10 4.20 -0.78
N LYS A 37 5.61 4.79 -1.86
CA LYS A 37 4.97 4.73 -3.20
C LYS A 37 4.86 3.30 -3.73
N LYS A 38 5.90 2.48 -3.55
CA LYS A 38 5.89 1.06 -3.97
C LYS A 38 4.86 0.25 -3.17
N ASP A 39 4.80 0.43 -1.86
CA ASP A 39 3.87 -0.28 -0.98
C ASP A 39 2.41 0.10 -1.32
N LYS A 40 2.16 1.39 -1.62
CA LYS A 40 0.84 1.89 -2.05
C LYS A 40 0.39 1.26 -3.38
N LEU A 41 1.28 1.27 -4.39
CA LEU A 41 1.02 0.68 -5.70
C LEU A 41 0.75 -0.83 -5.58
N LYS A 42 1.53 -1.55 -4.75
CA LYS A 42 1.31 -2.98 -4.51
C LYS A 42 -0.07 -3.25 -3.89
N GLY A 43 -0.49 -2.41 -2.95
CA GLY A 43 -1.82 -2.47 -2.36
C GLY A 43 -2.92 -2.29 -3.40
N GLU A 44 -2.80 -1.31 -4.29
CA GLU A 44 -3.77 -1.06 -5.37
C GLU A 44 -3.86 -2.21 -6.37
N ILE A 45 -2.72 -2.79 -6.76
CA ILE A 45 -2.67 -3.94 -7.66
C ILE A 45 -3.33 -5.17 -7.00
N GLN A 46 -3.04 -5.44 -5.73
CA GLN A 46 -3.69 -6.54 -4.99
C GLN A 46 -5.20 -6.33 -4.86
N GLU A 47 -5.64 -5.10 -4.62
CA GLU A 47 -7.07 -4.75 -4.57
C GLU A 47 -7.75 -4.98 -5.93
N GLY A 48 -7.10 -4.58 -7.02
CA GLY A 48 -7.61 -4.77 -8.38
C GLY A 48 -7.69 -6.25 -8.78
N ILE A 49 -6.65 -7.03 -8.50
CA ILE A 49 -6.64 -8.48 -8.76
C ILE A 49 -7.67 -9.21 -7.87
N GLY A 50 -7.82 -8.79 -6.61
CA GLY A 50 -8.84 -9.32 -5.70
C GLY A 50 -10.25 -9.10 -6.26
N LYS A 51 -10.56 -7.87 -6.72
CA LYS A 51 -11.84 -7.55 -7.37
C LYS A 51 -12.12 -8.31 -8.66
N LEU A 52 -11.08 -8.74 -9.39
CA LEU A 52 -11.21 -9.55 -10.60
C LEU A 52 -11.39 -11.05 -10.30
N LYS A 53 -11.04 -11.49 -9.09
CA LYS A 53 -11.17 -12.88 -8.64
C LYS A 53 -12.47 -13.16 -7.89
N ASP A 54 -13.14 -12.11 -7.39
CA ASP A 54 -14.51 -12.15 -6.87
C ASP A 54 -15.53 -12.18 -8.02
#